data_AF-A0A662TMY9-F1
#
_entry.id   AF-A0A662TMY9-F1
#
_cell.length_a   1.000
_cell.length_b   1.000
_cell.length_c   1.000
_cell.angle_alpha   90.00
_cell.angle_beta   90.00
_cell.angle_gamma   90.00
#
_symmetry.space_group_name_H-M   'P 1'
#
loop_
_entity.id
_entity.type
_entity.pdbx_description
1 polymer ?
#
loop_
_entity_poly.entity_id
_entity_poly.type
_entity_poly.pdbx_seq_one_letter_code
_entity_poly.pdbx_strand_id
1 'polypeptide(L)' 'MGIADPSAIKSTIEELTREKDRLVDELLSLKGKYEKGEISKEEYEEKRRKIERKIVEVMDRLVQLGFILGNVKAN' A
#
# COMPACT_ATOMS: atom_id res chain seq x y z
N MET A 1 0.54 6.00 -27.88
CA MET A 1 0.60 6.24 -26.43
C MET A 1 2.06 6.18 -26.04
N GLY A 2 2.65 7.31 -25.65
CA GLY A 2 4.05 7.36 -25.24
C GLY A 2 4.27 6.41 -24.07
N ILE A 3 5.32 5.59 -24.18
CA ILE A 3 5.79 4.73 -23.10
C ILE A 3 5.95 5.64 -21.87
N ALA A 4 5.24 5.33 -20.78
CA ALA A 4 5.30 6.13 -19.57
C ALA A 4 6.77 6.31 -19.15
N ASP A 5 7.16 7.55 -18.85
CA ASP A 5 8.54 7.90 -18.48
C ASP A 5 9.03 6.96 -17.36
N PRO A 6 10.08 6.15 -17.59
CA PRO A 6 10.60 5.23 -16.60
C PRO A 6 10.95 5.91 -15.26
N SER A 7 11.35 7.18 -15.30
CA SER A 7 11.65 7.99 -14.12
C SER A 7 10.38 8.29 -13.32
N ALA A 8 9.28 8.65 -14.00
CA ALA A 8 7.99 8.88 -13.38
C ALA A 8 7.42 7.60 -12.75
N ILE A 9 7.52 6.46 -13.45
CA ILE A 9 7.10 5.15 -12.92
C ILE A 9 7.88 4.82 -11.64
N LYS A 10 9.19 5.05 -11.64
CA LYS A 10 10.03 4.79 -10.46
C LYS A 10 9.61 5.67 -9.27
N SER A 11 9.34 6.96 -9.49
CA SER A 11 8.84 7.85 -8.43
C SER A 11 7.51 7.34 -7.85
N THR A 12 6.57 6.92 -8.70
CA THR A 12 5.30 6.35 -8.25
C THR A 12 5.48 5.07 -7.44
N ILE A 13 6.41 4.19 -7.82
CA ILE A 13 6.74 2.99 -7.04
C ILE A 13 7.28 3.35 -5.65
N GLU A 14 8.16 4.35 -5.56
CA GLU A 14 8.69 4.82 -4.27
C GLU A 14 7.59 5.40 -3.37
N GLU A 15 6.66 6.18 -3.94
CA GLU A 15 5.51 6.73 -3.23
C GLU A 15 4.57 5.65 -2.69
N LEU A 16 4.20 4.69 -3.54
CA LEU A 16 3.36 3.55 -3.15
C LEU A 16 4.03 2.66 -2.10
N THR A 17 5.36 2.49 -2.19
CA THR A 17 6.10 1.74 -1.16
C THR A 17 6.01 2.44 0.19
N ARG A 18 6.20 3.76 0.24
CA ARG A 18 6.03 4.56 1.47
C ARG A 18 4.60 4.56 1.98
N GLU A 19 3.60 4.49 1.09
CA GLU A 19 2.20 4.37 1.49
C GLU A 19 1.91 3.01 2.14
N LYS A 20 2.39 1.92 1.53
CA LYS A 20 2.29 0.56 2.09
C LYS A 20 2.94 0.49 3.47
N ASP A 21 4.14 1.06 3.66
CA ASP A 21 4.80 1.07 4.97
C ASP A 21 3.98 1.86 6.00
N ARG A 22 3.45 3.04 5.64
CA ARG A 22 2.56 3.82 6.51
C ARG A 22 1.29 3.08 6.90
N LEU A 23 0.67 2.34 5.98
CA LEU A 23 -0.52 1.53 6.25
C LEU A 23 -0.21 0.37 7.19
N VAL A 24 0.97 -0.25 7.07
CA VAL A 24 1.42 -1.30 8.02
C VAL A 24 1.61 -0.72 9.41
N ASP A 25 2.23 0.46 9.52
CA ASP A 25 2.37 1.15 10.81
C ASP A 25 1.02 1.55 11.41
N GLU A 26 0.07 1.98 10.59
CA GLU A 26 -1.31 2.29 11.01
C GLU A 26 -2.01 1.03 11.56
N LEU A 27 -1.82 -0.12 10.90
CA LEU A 27 -2.37 -1.40 11.35
C LEU A 27 -1.79 -1.82 12.71
N LEU A 28 -0.47 -1.66 12.91
CA LEU A 28 0.20 -1.93 14.17
C LEU A 28 -0.29 -1.00 15.29
N SER A 29 -0.43 0.30 14.99
CA SER A 29 -0.97 1.29 15.92
C SER A 29 -2.41 0.95 16.31
N LEU A 30 -3.25 0.60 15.33
CA LEU A 30 -4.64 0.20 15.55
C LEU A 30 -4.74 -1.02 16.47
N LYS A 31 -3.89 -2.03 16.25
CA LYS A 31 -3.80 -3.20 17.13
C LYS A 31 -3.41 -2.80 18.55
N GLY A 32 -2.43 -1.92 18.71
CA GLY A 32 -2.02 -1.42 20.03
C GLY A 32 -3.14 -0.70 20.78
N LYS A 33 -3.98 0.09 20.08
CA LYS A 33 -5.15 0.75 20.67
C LYS A 33 -6.20 -0.27 21.15
N TYR A 34 -6.44 -1.30 20.35
CA TYR A 34 -7.37 -2.38 20.73
C TYR A 34 -6.87 -3.17 21.94
N GLU A 35 -5.58 -3.53 21.97
CA GLU A 35 -4.97 -4.26 23.09
C GLU A 35 -4.99 -3.47 24.41
N LYS A 36 -4.95 -2.14 24.33
CA LYS A 36 -5.11 -1.24 25.49
C LYS A 36 -6.57 -1.00 25.90
N GLY A 37 -7.54 -1.50 25.15
CA GLY A 37 -8.96 -1.24 25.37
C GLY A 37 -9.40 0.19 25.03
N GLU A 38 -8.62 0.93 24.23
CA GLU A 38 -8.94 2.31 23.83
C GLU A 38 -10.05 2.36 22.76
N ILE A 39 -10.28 1.25 22.06
CA ILE A 39 -11.31 1.10 21.01
C ILE A 39 -12.07 -0.22 21.19
N SER A 40 -13.32 -0.24 20.73
CA SER A 40 -14.14 -1.45 20.73
C SER A 40 -13.64 -2.49 19.72
N LYS A 41 -14.09 -3.74 19.86
CA LYS A 41 -13.80 -4.79 18.90
C LYS A 41 -14.40 -4.49 17.54
N GLU A 42 -15.64 -3.98 17.50
CA GLU A 42 -16.33 -3.60 16.27
C GLU A 42 -15.56 -2.48 15.54
N GLU A 43 -15.14 -1.44 16.27
CA GLU A 43 -14.34 -0.35 15.71
C GLU A 43 -12.97 -0.83 15.20
N TYR A 44 -12.31 -1.71 15.96
CA TYR A 44 -11.06 -2.34 15.54
C TYR A 44 -11.25 -3.12 14.24
N GLU A 45 -12.25 -4.01 14.15
CA GLU A 45 -12.49 -4.82 12.96
C GLU A 45 -12.82 -3.97 11.73
N GLU A 46 -13.64 -2.92 11.88
CA GLU A 46 -14.00 -2.04 10.78
C GLU A 46 -12.77 -1.30 10.24
N LYS A 47 -11.97 -0.70 11.12
CA LYS A 47 -10.75 0.02 10.72
C LYS A 47 -9.70 -0.93 10.14
N ARG A 48 -9.53 -2.11 10.75
CA ARG A 48 -8.57 -3.12 10.29
C ARG A 48 -8.87 -3.53 8.86
N ARG A 49 -10.13 -3.87 8.55
CA ARG A 49 -10.54 -4.26 7.19
C ARG A 49 -10.31 -3.15 6.16
N LYS A 50 -10.51 -1.88 6.55
CA LYS A 50 -10.25 -0.73 5.67
C LYS A 50 -8.75 -0.59 5.36
N ILE A 51 -7.89 -0.73 6.36
CA ILE A 51 -6.44 -0.65 6.20
C ILE A 51 -5.92 -1.83 5.38
N GLU A 52 -6.34 -3.05 5.70
CA GLU A 52 -5.98 -4.27 4.97
C GLU A 52 -6.35 -4.19 3.49
N ARG A 53 -7.53 -3.66 3.17
CA ARG A 53 -7.95 -3.45 1.77
C ARG A 53 -7.03 -2.48 1.04
N LYS A 54 -6.69 -1.34 1.65
CA LYS A 54 -5.77 -0.37 1.05
C LYS A 54 -4.38 -0.95 0.82
N ILE A 55 -3.88 -1.76 1.76
CA ILE A 55 -2.59 -2.46 1.59
C ILE A 55 -2.63 -3.34 0.33
N VAL A 56 -3.68 -4.13 0.16
CA VAL A 56 -3.84 -5.00 -1.02
C VAL A 56 -3.89 -4.18 -2.32
N GLU A 57 -4.62 -3.07 -2.34
CA GLU A 57 -4.72 -2.18 -3.52
C GLU A 57 -3.37 -1.54 -3.88
N VAL A 58 -2.61 -1.08 -2.89
CA VAL A 58 -1.28 -0.51 -3.09
C VAL A 58 -0.30 -1.58 -3.58
N MET A 59 -0.35 -2.78 -3.01
CA MET A 59 0.48 -3.90 -3.43
C MET A 59 0.17 -4.35 -4.86
N ASP A 60 -1.11 -4.44 -5.23
CA ASP A 60 -1.52 -4.77 -6.59
C ASP A 60 -0.98 -3.73 -7.59
N ARG A 61 -1.09 -2.45 -7.26
CA ARG A 61 -0.56 -1.37 -8.12
C ARG A 61 0.97 -1.40 -8.24
N LEU A 62 1.68 -1.75 -7.16
CA LEU A 62 3.12 -1.97 -7.19
C LEU A 62 3.50 -3.12 -8.13
N VAL A 63 2.75 -4.23 -8.09
CA VAL A 63 2.96 -5.38 -9.00
C VAL A 63 2.74 -4.97 -10.45
N GLN A 64 1.65 -4.25 -10.75
CA GLN A 64 1.35 -3.75 -12.09
C GLN A 64 2.46 -2.85 -12.64
N LEU A 65 2.92 -1.88 -11.84
CA LEU A 65 4.00 -0.96 -12.25
C LEU A 65 5.35 -1.68 -12.40
N GLY A 66 5.64 -2.65 -11.54
CA GLY A 66 6.81 -3.50 -11.67
C GLY A 66 6.82 -4.30 -12.98
N PHE A 67 5.65 -4.85 -13.37
CA PHE A 67 5.49 -5.54 -14.65
C PHE A 67 5.69 -4.61 -15.85
N ILE A 68 5.11 -3.40 -15.82
CA ILE A 68 5.29 -2.39 -16.86
C ILE A 68 6.79 -2.04 -17.01
N LEU A 69 7.47 -1.75 -15.90
CA LEU A 69 8.89 -1.39 -15.94
C LEU A 69 9.78 -2.53 -16.44
N GLY A 70 9.45 -3.78 -16.11
CA GLY A 70 10.12 -4.97 -16.63
C GLY A 70 9.99 -5.11 -18.15
N ASN A 71 8.79 -4.85 -18.70
CA ASN A 71 8.54 -4.90 -20.14
C ASN A 71 9.20 -3.74 -20.91
N VAL A 72 9.35 -2.57 -20.28
CA VAL A 72 10.06 -1.42 -20.87
C VAL A 72 11.56 -1.66 -21.00
N LYS A 73 12.17 -2.45 -20.12
CA LYS A 73 13.61 -2.80 -20.21
C LYS A 73 13.93 -3.92 -21.22
N ALA A 74 12.93 -4.71 -21.62
CA ALA A 74 13.10 -5.88 -22.49
C ALA A 74 12.93 -5.56 -23.99
N ASN A 75 12.55 -4.33 -24.34
CA ASN A 75 12.46 -3.79 -25.70
C ASN A 75 13.51 -2.69 -25.91
#